data_AF-A0A1X1NH23-F1
#
_entry.id   AF-A0A1X1NH23-F1
#
_cell.length_a   1.000
_cell.length_b   1.000
_cell.length_c   1.000
_cell.angle_alpha   90.00
_cell.angle_beta   90.00
_cell.angle_gamma   90.00
#
_symmetry.space_group_name_H-M   'P 1'
#
loop_
_entity.id
_entity.type
_entity.pdbx_description
1 polymer ?
#
loop_
_entity_poly.entity_id
_entity_poly.type
_entity_poly.pdbx_seq_one_letter_code
_entity_poly.pdbx_strand_id
1 'polypeptide(L)'
;MTMDLGKLSTAVGDWKIMAGELAKLETAARDGLLKKSESARWQGVNATVTKDFVRSTTKEFADLQAEAASIHSVLVDAHAELVNLQKRAKALTEEAARGSEKDAGLLVTDAGDGTVRVMEMMCAPEGTTQRTKDLMQWYADTITGVIAHAAEVDAAATRALKRSHGGDPHNAGHATYTSLDEDQLPRAMNLASLGGDADSKQRAELQRLWKSLSPDARAELWKDQKDNLLAAGLLTPTVKRIAPDAGTGRHGSASPGFGDHMTYEKADMLVAGADTLGMPDAARNMKHYLNNSGSPMDLPVDKMMYDDPQFRTLVEQNIADHRQRWRTQALEEFEKSGGKSVSIPVETGNYEHSFDPNEQDNWYYAVGSTRSNVTGVVTVTPGADGKPPTVALDYQVNAWDRYNWDEGKGVNIGPFQIPDGEMGKLHTNGLAQEYDMRGSSSVKHYELGDEVSGPPPAPDEPGRDDGRTDPGRESIQGPGVGLR
;
A
#
# COMPACT_ATOMS: atom_id res chain seq x y z
N MET A 1 -13.99 8.04 -18.88
CA MET A 1 -14.23 6.62 -18.49
C MET A 1 -15.72 6.40 -18.26
N THR A 2 -16.38 5.67 -19.15
CA THR A 2 -17.84 5.43 -19.12
C THR A 2 -18.14 3.94 -19.27
N MET A 3 -17.73 3.13 -18.30
CA MET A 3 -18.20 1.74 -18.21
C MET A 3 -19.61 1.77 -17.59
N ASP A 4 -20.61 1.34 -18.35
CA ASP A 4 -21.98 1.23 -17.83
C ASP A 4 -22.14 -0.07 -17.04
N LEU A 5 -22.16 0.04 -15.72
CA LEU A 5 -22.36 -1.08 -14.80
C LEU A 5 -23.86 -1.37 -14.56
N GLY A 6 -24.78 -0.65 -15.22
CA GLY A 6 -26.22 -0.83 -15.07
C GLY A 6 -26.69 -2.24 -15.42
N LYS A 7 -26.17 -2.84 -16.50
CA LYS A 7 -26.50 -4.22 -16.87
C LYS A 7 -26.04 -5.24 -15.82
N LEU A 8 -24.87 -5.03 -15.22
CA LEU A 8 -24.38 -5.87 -14.14
C LEU A 8 -25.28 -5.73 -12.90
N SER A 9 -25.70 -4.51 -12.57
CA SER A 9 -26.68 -4.27 -11.51
C SER A 9 -28.02 -4.97 -11.77
N THR A 10 -28.50 -5.00 -13.01
CA THR A 10 -29.71 -5.75 -13.38
C THR A 10 -29.50 -7.24 -13.18
N ALA A 11 -28.39 -7.80 -13.65
CA ALA A 11 -28.06 -9.21 -13.46
C ALA A 11 -27.99 -9.59 -11.97
N VAL A 12 -27.42 -8.74 -11.12
CA VAL A 12 -27.45 -8.91 -9.65
C VAL A 12 -28.89 -9.03 -9.16
N GLY A 13 -29.78 -8.14 -9.58
CA GLY A 13 -31.20 -8.18 -9.20
C GLY A 13 -31.92 -9.45 -9.65
N ASP A 14 -31.68 -9.88 -10.90
CA ASP A 14 -32.30 -11.06 -11.48
C ASP A 14 -31.84 -12.35 -10.77
N TRP A 15 -30.55 -12.48 -10.49
CA TRP A 15 -30.02 -13.64 -9.75
C TRP A 15 -30.47 -13.67 -8.29
N LYS A 16 -30.67 -12.50 -7.66
CA LYS A 16 -31.31 -12.41 -6.34
C LYS A 16 -32.71 -13.02 -6.35
N ILE A 17 -33.51 -12.66 -7.36
CA ILE A 17 -34.87 -13.18 -7.53
C ILE A 17 -34.81 -14.69 -7.79
N MET A 18 -33.93 -15.15 -8.69
CA MET A 18 -33.76 -16.57 -9.01
C MET A 18 -33.42 -17.40 -7.77
N ALA A 19 -32.43 -16.98 -6.99
CA ALA A 19 -32.04 -17.65 -5.75
C ALA A 19 -33.20 -17.70 -4.74
N GLY A 20 -33.98 -16.62 -4.65
CA GLY A 20 -35.16 -16.55 -3.78
C GLY A 20 -36.31 -17.49 -4.21
N GLU A 21 -36.60 -17.58 -5.51
CA GLU A 21 -37.63 -18.50 -6.01
C GLU A 21 -37.20 -19.96 -5.91
N LEU A 22 -35.93 -20.28 -6.16
CA LEU A 22 -35.38 -21.62 -5.96
C LEU A 22 -35.42 -22.04 -4.49
N ALA A 23 -35.17 -21.11 -3.55
CA ALA A 23 -35.32 -21.38 -2.12
C ALA A 23 -36.78 -21.73 -1.74
N LYS A 24 -37.77 -21.06 -2.35
CA LYS A 24 -39.19 -21.43 -2.15
C LYS A 24 -39.49 -22.82 -2.69
N LEU A 25 -38.96 -23.17 -3.86
CA LEU A 25 -39.15 -24.49 -4.48
C LEU A 25 -38.46 -25.60 -3.68
N GLU A 26 -37.24 -25.38 -3.19
CA GLU A 26 -36.52 -26.29 -2.28
C GLU A 26 -37.38 -26.57 -1.05
N THR A 27 -37.89 -25.52 -0.40
CA THR A 27 -38.69 -25.67 0.82
C THR A 27 -40.00 -26.41 0.53
N ALA A 28 -40.67 -26.10 -0.60
CA ALA A 28 -41.86 -26.80 -1.02
C ALA A 28 -41.61 -28.28 -1.34
N ALA A 29 -40.49 -28.62 -1.99
CA ALA A 29 -40.09 -30.00 -2.26
C ALA A 29 -39.76 -30.75 -0.97
N ARG A 30 -38.98 -30.14 -0.07
CA ARG A 30 -38.57 -30.71 1.21
C ARG A 30 -39.76 -30.99 2.12
N ASP A 31 -40.64 -30.01 2.32
CA ASP A 31 -41.77 -30.14 3.24
C ASP A 31 -42.99 -30.84 2.60
N GLY A 32 -43.22 -30.59 1.31
CA GLY A 32 -44.37 -31.09 0.58
C GLY A 32 -44.20 -32.51 0.03
N LEU A 33 -42.99 -32.88 -0.41
CA LEU A 33 -42.70 -34.18 -1.00
C LEU A 33 -41.86 -35.05 -0.06
N LEU A 34 -40.65 -34.62 0.28
CA LEU A 34 -39.69 -35.46 1.01
C LEU A 34 -40.23 -35.86 2.37
N LYS A 35 -40.57 -34.89 3.24
CA LYS A 35 -41.07 -35.15 4.59
C LYS A 35 -42.33 -36.03 4.60
N LYS A 36 -43.25 -35.80 3.66
CA LYS A 36 -44.48 -36.60 3.52
C LYS A 36 -44.21 -38.01 3.02
N SER A 37 -43.33 -38.16 2.03
CA SER A 37 -42.95 -39.47 1.51
C SER A 37 -42.25 -40.32 2.56
N GLU A 38 -41.37 -39.72 3.37
CA GLU A 38 -40.64 -40.42 4.44
C GLU A 38 -41.57 -40.85 5.59
N SER A 39 -42.52 -39.98 5.98
CA SER A 39 -43.52 -40.28 7.01
C SER A 39 -44.61 -41.26 6.57
N ALA A 40 -44.79 -41.48 5.26
CA ALA A 40 -45.78 -42.41 4.76
C ALA A 40 -45.41 -43.85 5.11
N ARG A 41 -46.40 -44.61 5.63
CA ARG A 41 -46.28 -46.05 5.97
C ARG A 41 -46.25 -46.97 4.74
N TRP A 42 -46.11 -46.40 3.55
CA TRP A 42 -46.14 -47.12 2.28
C TRP A 42 -44.85 -47.95 2.10
N GLN A 43 -45.01 -49.20 1.68
CA GLN A 43 -43.94 -50.20 1.53
C GLN A 43 -44.04 -50.96 0.20
N GLY A 44 -42.95 -51.65 -0.16
CA GLY A 44 -42.82 -52.40 -1.41
C GLY A 44 -41.96 -51.68 -2.45
N VAL A 45 -41.67 -52.36 -3.57
CA VAL A 45 -40.70 -51.89 -4.59
C VAL A 45 -41.04 -50.48 -5.11
N ASN A 46 -42.32 -50.19 -5.36
CA ASN A 46 -42.75 -48.86 -5.81
C ASN A 46 -42.43 -47.77 -4.77
N ALA A 47 -42.59 -48.08 -3.48
CA ALA A 47 -42.27 -47.16 -2.40
C ALA A 47 -40.78 -46.81 -2.38
N THR A 48 -39.90 -47.82 -2.56
CA THR A 48 -38.45 -47.60 -2.63
C THR A 48 -38.09 -46.68 -3.78
N VAL A 49 -38.51 -47.00 -5.01
CA VAL A 49 -38.17 -46.21 -6.21
C VAL A 49 -38.68 -44.77 -6.11
N THR A 50 -39.92 -44.58 -5.64
CA THR A 50 -40.51 -43.25 -5.55
C THR A 50 -39.85 -42.41 -4.45
N LYS A 51 -39.53 -43.00 -3.28
CA LYS A 51 -38.83 -42.28 -2.22
C LYS A 51 -37.42 -41.85 -2.66
N ASP A 52 -36.69 -42.71 -3.37
CA ASP A 52 -35.37 -42.36 -3.92
C ASP A 52 -35.45 -41.24 -4.96
N PHE A 53 -36.45 -41.29 -5.84
CA PHE A 53 -36.71 -40.22 -6.80
C PHE A 53 -37.06 -38.89 -6.11
N VAL A 54 -37.90 -38.92 -5.08
CA VAL A 54 -38.25 -37.72 -4.29
C VAL A 54 -37.02 -37.16 -3.57
N ARG A 55 -36.19 -38.01 -2.97
CA ARG A 55 -34.92 -37.60 -2.34
C ARG A 55 -34.02 -36.89 -3.33
N SER A 56 -33.81 -37.50 -4.49
CA SER A 56 -32.97 -36.94 -5.56
C SER A 56 -33.52 -35.61 -6.05
N THR A 57 -34.82 -35.55 -6.37
CA THR A 57 -35.48 -34.31 -6.80
C THR A 57 -35.37 -33.18 -5.77
N THR A 58 -35.53 -33.48 -4.49
CA THR A 58 -35.36 -32.48 -3.42
C THR A 58 -33.92 -31.98 -3.35
N LYS A 59 -32.94 -32.87 -3.53
CA LYS A 59 -31.53 -32.51 -3.61
C LYS A 59 -31.24 -31.60 -4.80
N GLU A 60 -31.76 -31.88 -5.98
CA GLU A 60 -31.58 -31.03 -7.17
C GLU A 60 -32.05 -29.59 -6.92
N PHE A 61 -33.20 -29.39 -6.27
CA PHE A 61 -33.66 -28.04 -5.91
C PHE A 61 -32.73 -27.34 -4.92
N ALA A 62 -32.17 -28.07 -3.95
CA ALA A 62 -31.20 -27.52 -3.00
C ALA A 62 -29.88 -27.13 -3.69
N ASP A 63 -29.38 -27.98 -4.59
CA ASP A 63 -28.14 -27.72 -5.33
C ASP A 63 -28.32 -26.51 -6.28
N LEU A 64 -29.44 -26.44 -7.02
CA LEU A 64 -29.76 -25.28 -7.86
C LEU A 64 -29.89 -23.98 -7.05
N GLN A 65 -30.51 -24.05 -5.87
CA GLN A 65 -30.62 -22.91 -4.98
C GLN A 65 -29.24 -22.44 -4.51
N ALA A 66 -28.34 -23.37 -4.16
CA ALA A 66 -26.99 -23.06 -3.72
C ALA A 66 -26.15 -22.45 -4.86
N GLU A 67 -26.23 -22.99 -6.07
CA GLU A 67 -25.60 -22.42 -7.26
C GLU A 67 -26.10 -20.99 -7.53
N ALA A 68 -27.42 -20.78 -7.54
CA ALA A 68 -27.99 -19.47 -7.80
C ALA A 68 -27.62 -18.44 -6.72
N ALA A 69 -27.58 -18.86 -5.44
CA ALA A 69 -27.11 -18.02 -4.35
C ALA A 69 -25.63 -17.66 -4.50
N SER A 70 -24.80 -18.64 -4.88
CA SER A 70 -23.38 -18.41 -5.15
C SER A 70 -23.14 -17.43 -6.30
N ILE A 71 -23.85 -17.59 -7.41
CA ILE A 71 -23.77 -16.67 -8.56
C ILE A 71 -24.19 -15.26 -8.12
N HIS A 72 -25.29 -15.13 -7.39
CA HIS A 72 -25.74 -13.83 -6.87
C HIS A 72 -24.67 -13.17 -5.99
N SER A 73 -24.06 -13.90 -5.05
CA SER A 73 -23.01 -13.37 -4.17
C SER A 73 -21.79 -12.86 -4.95
N VAL A 74 -21.29 -13.63 -5.90
CA VAL A 74 -20.17 -13.24 -6.76
C VAL A 74 -20.49 -11.96 -7.54
N LEU A 75 -21.69 -11.86 -8.11
CA LEU A 75 -22.10 -10.68 -8.87
C LEU A 75 -22.27 -9.43 -8.01
N VAL A 76 -22.81 -9.59 -6.79
CA VAL A 76 -22.98 -8.48 -5.83
C VAL A 76 -21.62 -7.87 -5.50
N ASP A 77 -20.65 -8.71 -5.17
CA ASP A 77 -19.32 -8.29 -4.74
C ASP A 77 -18.55 -7.64 -5.90
N ALA A 78 -18.49 -8.32 -7.05
CA ALA A 78 -17.88 -7.79 -8.26
C ALA A 78 -18.48 -6.44 -8.67
N HIS A 79 -19.81 -6.29 -8.61
CA HIS A 79 -20.47 -5.03 -8.91
C HIS A 79 -20.08 -3.92 -7.93
N ALA A 80 -20.07 -4.20 -6.63
CA ALA A 80 -19.72 -3.23 -5.59
C ALA A 80 -18.28 -2.73 -5.78
N GLU A 81 -17.33 -3.63 -5.99
CA GLU A 81 -15.92 -3.29 -6.23
C GLU A 81 -15.73 -2.47 -7.51
N LEU A 82 -16.30 -2.91 -8.64
CA LEU A 82 -16.17 -2.21 -9.92
C LEU A 82 -16.77 -0.80 -9.87
N VAL A 83 -17.89 -0.60 -9.14
CA VAL A 83 -18.47 0.73 -8.91
C VAL A 83 -17.52 1.62 -8.13
N ASN A 84 -16.90 1.10 -7.07
CA ASN A 84 -15.95 1.86 -6.24
C ASN A 84 -14.67 2.21 -7.01
N LEU A 85 -14.14 1.28 -7.78
CA LEU A 85 -12.97 1.50 -8.64
C LEU A 85 -13.26 2.54 -9.73
N GLN A 86 -14.44 2.47 -10.37
CA GLN A 86 -14.87 3.50 -11.31
C GLN A 86 -14.95 4.89 -10.67
N LYS A 87 -15.55 4.99 -9.48
CA LYS A 87 -15.64 6.27 -8.75
C LYS A 87 -14.25 6.81 -8.43
N ARG A 88 -13.33 5.96 -7.97
CA ARG A 88 -11.94 6.34 -7.68
C ARG A 88 -11.21 6.84 -8.93
N ALA A 89 -11.33 6.14 -10.05
CA ALA A 89 -10.71 6.55 -11.30
C ALA A 89 -11.24 7.92 -11.80
N LYS A 90 -12.55 8.16 -11.67
CA LYS A 90 -13.17 9.47 -11.98
C LYS A 90 -12.64 10.56 -11.05
N ALA A 91 -12.63 10.32 -9.73
CA ALA A 91 -12.14 11.28 -8.75
C ALA A 91 -10.68 11.67 -9.00
N LEU A 92 -9.80 10.69 -9.28
CA LEU A 92 -8.39 10.95 -9.62
C LEU A 92 -8.25 11.74 -10.93
N THR A 93 -9.07 11.43 -11.94
CA THR A 93 -9.07 12.16 -13.22
C THR A 93 -9.51 13.61 -13.03
N GLU A 94 -10.56 13.84 -12.24
CA GLU A 94 -11.05 15.17 -11.91
C GLU A 94 -10.06 15.96 -11.05
N GLU A 95 -9.38 15.29 -10.11
CA GLU A 95 -8.32 15.87 -9.30
C GLU A 95 -7.12 16.29 -10.15
N ALA A 96 -6.67 15.43 -11.08
CA ALA A 96 -5.61 15.75 -12.03
C ALA A 96 -5.98 16.95 -12.89
N ALA A 97 -7.19 16.99 -13.45
CA ALA A 97 -7.67 18.09 -14.28
C ALA A 97 -7.80 19.41 -13.52
N ARG A 98 -8.18 19.36 -12.24
CA ARG A 98 -8.35 20.55 -11.39
C ARG A 98 -7.02 21.23 -11.05
N GLY A 99 -5.95 20.44 -10.90
CA GLY A 99 -4.66 20.96 -10.42
C GLY A 99 -4.72 21.44 -8.97
N SER A 100 -3.74 22.25 -8.59
CA SER A 100 -3.61 22.89 -7.28
C SER A 100 -3.15 24.34 -7.44
N GLU A 101 -2.95 25.06 -6.34
CA GLU A 101 -2.30 26.39 -6.38
C GLU A 101 -0.88 26.33 -6.96
N LYS A 102 -0.17 25.21 -6.73
CA LYS A 102 1.22 25.01 -7.18
C LYS A 102 1.34 24.27 -8.51
N ASP A 103 0.31 23.53 -8.91
CA ASP A 103 0.36 22.61 -10.04
C ASP A 103 -0.78 22.89 -11.02
N ALA A 104 -0.44 23.14 -12.28
CA ALA A 104 -1.43 23.28 -13.34
C ALA A 104 -2.25 21.99 -13.54
N GLY A 105 -3.45 22.13 -14.11
CA GLY A 105 -4.28 21.00 -14.48
C GLY A 105 -3.61 20.07 -15.50
N LEU A 106 -3.78 18.77 -15.30
CA LEU A 106 -3.24 17.71 -16.13
C LEU A 106 -4.35 16.99 -16.92
N LEU A 107 -4.05 16.63 -18.16
CA LEU A 107 -4.92 15.85 -19.02
C LEU A 107 -4.61 14.36 -18.90
N VAL A 108 -5.62 13.57 -18.52
CA VAL A 108 -5.55 12.11 -18.51
C VAL A 108 -6.18 11.57 -19.79
N THR A 109 -5.45 10.76 -20.55
CA THR A 109 -5.92 10.09 -21.77
C THR A 109 -5.72 8.59 -21.70
N ASP A 110 -6.56 7.86 -22.44
CA ASP A 110 -6.41 6.42 -22.63
C ASP A 110 -5.19 6.14 -23.51
N ALA A 111 -4.32 5.24 -23.06
CA ALA A 111 -3.14 4.82 -23.82
C ALA A 111 -3.45 3.76 -24.89
N GLY A 112 -4.61 3.10 -24.81
CA GLY A 112 -5.08 2.06 -25.73
C GLY A 112 -4.60 0.64 -25.39
N ASP A 113 -3.85 0.47 -24.31
CA ASP A 113 -3.21 -0.80 -23.90
C ASP A 113 -3.56 -1.21 -22.46
N GLY A 114 -4.62 -0.62 -21.89
CA GLY A 114 -5.03 -0.82 -20.50
C GLY A 114 -4.29 0.07 -19.49
N THR A 115 -3.43 0.98 -19.97
CA THR A 115 -2.82 2.04 -19.16
C THR A 115 -3.37 3.42 -19.51
N VAL A 116 -2.97 4.43 -18.74
CA VAL A 116 -3.28 5.84 -19.04
C VAL A 116 -2.02 6.64 -19.31
N ARG A 117 -2.13 7.65 -20.17
CA ARG A 117 -1.12 8.71 -20.32
C ARG A 117 -1.61 9.95 -19.61
N VAL A 118 -0.69 10.63 -18.92
CA VAL A 118 -0.96 11.91 -18.27
C VAL A 118 -0.01 12.94 -18.83
N MET A 119 -0.54 14.08 -19.27
CA MET A 119 0.22 15.17 -19.87
C MET A 119 -0.26 16.53 -19.37
N GLU A 120 0.57 17.55 -19.49
CA GLU A 120 0.16 18.91 -19.18
C GLU A 120 -0.95 19.37 -20.13
N MET A 121 -1.98 20.07 -19.61
CA MET A 121 -3.02 20.65 -20.45
C MET A 121 -2.50 21.83 -21.29
N MET A 122 -1.51 22.55 -20.77
CA MET A 122 -0.87 23.69 -21.41
C MET A 122 0.65 23.57 -21.22
N CYS A 123 1.43 23.75 -22.28
CA CYS A 123 2.88 23.76 -22.18
C CYS A 123 3.35 25.02 -21.46
N ALA A 124 4.15 24.85 -20.41
CA ALA A 124 4.86 25.97 -19.77
C ALA A 124 5.99 26.48 -20.68
N PRO A 125 6.20 27.81 -20.83
CA PRO A 125 7.30 28.37 -21.62
C PRO A 125 8.69 27.90 -21.15
N GLU A 126 8.84 27.75 -19.83
CA GLU A 126 10.07 27.32 -19.15
C GLU A 126 10.32 25.80 -19.28
N GLY A 127 9.38 25.05 -19.86
CA GLY A 127 9.40 23.59 -19.95
C GLY A 127 8.84 22.89 -18.71
N THR A 128 8.70 21.57 -18.80
CA THR A 128 8.12 20.73 -17.73
C THR A 128 9.11 20.56 -16.58
N THR A 129 8.74 21.06 -15.41
CA THR A 129 9.52 20.88 -14.16
C THR A 129 9.60 19.41 -13.74
N GLN A 130 10.58 19.05 -12.91
CA GLN A 130 10.66 17.68 -12.40
C GLN A 130 9.44 17.34 -11.53
N ARG A 131 8.98 18.26 -10.68
CA ARG A 131 7.75 18.11 -9.89
C ARG A 131 6.54 17.77 -10.76
N THR A 132 6.35 18.47 -11.88
CA THR A 132 5.25 18.19 -12.81
C THR A 132 5.37 16.79 -13.43
N LYS A 133 6.58 16.35 -13.79
CA LYS A 133 6.82 14.99 -14.29
C LYS A 133 6.45 13.93 -13.25
N ASP A 134 6.85 14.13 -12.00
CA ASP A 134 6.54 13.20 -10.92
C ASP A 134 5.03 13.12 -10.69
N LEU A 135 4.33 14.26 -10.77
CA LEU A 135 2.87 14.30 -10.62
C LEU A 135 2.16 13.57 -11.76
N MET A 136 2.59 13.80 -13.01
CA MET A 136 2.07 13.08 -14.18
C MET A 136 2.29 11.56 -14.01
N GLN A 137 3.48 11.15 -13.62
CA GLN A 137 3.82 9.74 -13.39
C GLN A 137 2.96 9.14 -12.27
N TRP A 138 2.81 9.84 -11.14
CA TRP A 138 1.99 9.36 -10.02
C TRP A 138 0.53 9.14 -10.42
N TYR A 139 -0.08 10.09 -11.14
CA TYR A 139 -1.45 9.91 -11.64
C TYR A 139 -1.54 8.78 -12.66
N ALA A 140 -0.56 8.68 -13.57
CA ALA A 140 -0.52 7.62 -14.57
C ALA A 140 -0.48 6.23 -13.91
N ASP A 141 0.43 6.04 -12.96
CA ASP A 141 0.61 4.78 -12.23
C ASP A 141 -0.60 4.46 -11.35
N THR A 142 -1.13 5.45 -10.62
CA THR A 142 -2.25 5.25 -9.70
C THR A 142 -3.53 4.88 -10.45
N ILE A 143 -3.85 5.60 -11.54
CA ILE A 143 -5.05 5.33 -12.33
C ILE A 143 -4.89 4.01 -13.11
N THR A 144 -3.71 3.73 -13.67
CA THR A 144 -3.41 2.42 -14.29
C THR A 144 -3.58 1.29 -13.29
N GLY A 145 -3.15 1.47 -12.04
CA GLY A 145 -3.38 0.50 -10.96
C GLY A 145 -4.85 0.27 -10.65
N VAL A 146 -5.70 1.32 -10.72
CA VAL A 146 -7.16 1.17 -10.55
C VAL A 146 -7.78 0.39 -11.72
N ILE A 147 -7.32 0.62 -12.96
CA ILE A 147 -7.78 -0.12 -14.14
C ILE A 147 -7.35 -1.59 -14.06
N ALA A 148 -6.10 -1.85 -13.68
CA ALA A 148 -5.60 -3.20 -13.46
C ALA A 148 -6.40 -3.93 -12.37
N HIS A 149 -6.76 -3.24 -11.29
CA HIS A 149 -7.62 -3.80 -10.25
C HIS A 149 -9.00 -4.19 -10.79
N ALA A 150 -9.62 -3.34 -11.62
CA ALA A 150 -10.91 -3.66 -12.22
C ALA A 150 -10.83 -4.90 -13.13
N ALA A 151 -9.73 -5.07 -13.86
CA ALA A 151 -9.48 -6.27 -14.67
C ALA A 151 -9.27 -7.53 -13.81
N GLU A 152 -8.64 -7.40 -12.63
CA GLU A 152 -8.50 -8.51 -11.67
C GLU A 152 -9.84 -8.93 -11.06
N VAL A 153 -10.70 -7.98 -10.71
CA VAL A 153 -12.07 -8.25 -10.23
C VAL A 153 -12.89 -8.97 -11.30
N ASP A 154 -12.85 -8.50 -12.55
CA ASP A 154 -13.54 -9.16 -13.69
C ASP A 154 -13.03 -10.60 -13.90
N ALA A 155 -11.71 -10.80 -13.84
CA ALA A 155 -11.11 -12.12 -13.97
C ALA A 155 -11.48 -13.05 -12.80
N ALA A 156 -11.54 -12.53 -11.57
CA ALA A 156 -11.97 -13.26 -10.39
C ALA A 156 -13.44 -13.67 -10.49
N ALA A 157 -14.32 -12.73 -10.83
CA ALA A 157 -15.74 -13.00 -11.07
C ALA A 157 -15.94 -14.06 -12.15
N THR A 158 -15.21 -13.98 -13.27
CA THR A 158 -15.27 -14.99 -14.33
C THR A 158 -14.88 -16.38 -13.84
N ARG A 159 -13.82 -16.50 -13.03
CA ARG A 159 -13.40 -17.80 -12.47
C ARG A 159 -14.41 -18.33 -11.45
N ALA A 160 -14.89 -17.47 -10.56
CA ALA A 160 -15.86 -17.82 -9.54
C ALA A 160 -17.17 -18.29 -10.20
N LEU A 161 -17.74 -17.55 -11.15
CA LEU A 161 -18.95 -17.94 -11.88
C LEU A 161 -18.81 -19.29 -12.60
N LYS A 162 -17.68 -19.53 -13.27
CA LYS A 162 -17.40 -20.83 -13.91
C LYS A 162 -17.37 -21.97 -12.91
N ARG A 163 -16.82 -21.75 -11.71
CA ARG A 163 -16.78 -22.77 -10.66
C ARG A 163 -18.14 -22.95 -9.99
N SER A 164 -18.87 -21.87 -9.73
CA SER A 164 -20.24 -21.92 -9.19
C SER A 164 -21.15 -22.73 -10.09
N HIS A 165 -21.10 -22.51 -11.41
CA HIS A 165 -21.87 -23.29 -12.38
C HIS A 165 -21.33 -24.72 -12.57
N GLY A 166 -20.01 -24.90 -12.50
CA GLY A 166 -19.38 -26.17 -12.81
C GLY A 166 -19.23 -26.41 -14.32
N GLY A 167 -19.01 -27.67 -14.69
CA GLY A 167 -18.71 -28.09 -16.06
C GLY A 167 -19.75 -28.99 -16.71
N ASP A 168 -20.85 -29.31 -16.00
CA ASP A 168 -21.90 -30.20 -16.50
C ASP A 168 -23.12 -29.38 -16.95
N PRO A 169 -23.50 -29.40 -18.23
CA PRO A 169 -24.68 -28.68 -18.72
C PRO A 169 -26.02 -29.17 -18.15
N HIS A 170 -26.02 -30.33 -17.49
CA HIS A 170 -27.23 -31.02 -17.02
C HIS A 170 -27.25 -31.23 -15.51
N ASN A 171 -26.24 -30.76 -14.77
CA ASN A 171 -26.19 -30.86 -13.33
C ASN A 171 -25.81 -29.52 -12.71
N ALA A 172 -26.37 -29.21 -11.55
CA ALA A 172 -26.03 -28.00 -10.83
C ALA A 172 -24.57 -28.04 -10.37
N GLY A 173 -23.95 -26.87 -10.35
CA GLY A 173 -22.62 -26.74 -9.78
C GLY A 173 -22.63 -26.88 -8.26
N HIS A 174 -21.48 -27.27 -7.70
CA HIS A 174 -21.35 -27.56 -6.27
C HIS A 174 -20.36 -26.64 -5.55
N ALA A 175 -19.67 -25.74 -6.27
CA ALA A 175 -18.84 -24.75 -5.62
C ALA A 175 -19.73 -23.64 -5.05
N THR A 176 -19.51 -23.30 -3.79
CA THR A 176 -20.24 -22.25 -3.10
C THR A 176 -19.32 -21.07 -2.85
N TYR A 177 -19.73 -19.91 -3.34
CA TYR A 177 -19.09 -18.62 -3.10
C TYR A 177 -20.01 -17.72 -2.31
N THR A 178 -19.46 -17.04 -1.31
CA THR A 178 -20.16 -16.02 -0.54
C THR A 178 -19.67 -14.61 -0.86
N SER A 179 -18.46 -14.48 -1.43
CA SER A 179 -17.87 -13.27 -1.98
C SER A 179 -16.90 -13.64 -3.12
N LEU A 180 -16.02 -12.72 -3.54
CA LEU A 180 -14.86 -13.03 -4.38
C LEU A 180 -13.67 -13.59 -3.59
N ASP A 181 -13.72 -13.56 -2.26
CA ASP A 181 -12.60 -13.96 -1.40
C ASP A 181 -12.21 -15.42 -1.62
N GLU A 182 -13.18 -16.33 -1.85
CA GLU A 182 -12.88 -17.75 -2.07
C GLU A 182 -12.09 -18.01 -3.39
N ASP A 183 -12.01 -17.03 -4.32
CA ASP A 183 -11.10 -17.07 -5.47
C ASP A 183 -9.81 -16.27 -5.20
N GLN A 184 -9.93 -15.11 -4.55
CA GLN A 184 -8.83 -14.16 -4.41
C GLN A 184 -7.86 -14.50 -3.28
N LEU A 185 -8.35 -15.00 -2.14
CA LEU A 185 -7.52 -15.27 -0.96
C LEU A 185 -6.43 -16.32 -1.24
N PRO A 186 -6.72 -17.48 -1.89
CA PRO A 186 -5.66 -18.44 -2.21
C PRO A 186 -4.59 -17.86 -3.14
N ARG A 187 -4.97 -16.97 -4.06
CA ARG A 187 -4.01 -16.28 -4.93
C ARG A 187 -3.17 -15.28 -4.15
N ALA A 188 -3.79 -14.52 -3.25
CA ALA A 188 -3.08 -13.60 -2.37
C ALA A 188 -2.09 -14.32 -1.45
N MET A 189 -2.47 -15.48 -0.89
CA MET A 189 -1.58 -16.35 -0.11
C MET A 189 -0.36 -16.81 -0.92
N ASN A 190 -0.57 -17.23 -2.18
CA ASN A 190 0.51 -17.66 -3.05
C ASN A 190 1.47 -16.52 -3.44
N LEU A 191 0.96 -15.31 -3.65
CA LEU A 191 1.81 -14.14 -3.93
C LEU A 191 2.52 -13.66 -2.68
N ALA A 192 1.84 -13.67 -1.53
CA ALA A 192 2.42 -13.29 -0.25
C ALA A 192 3.57 -14.22 0.12
N SER A 193 3.48 -15.53 -0.12
CA SER A 193 4.53 -16.49 0.23
C SER A 193 5.87 -16.27 -0.48
N LEU A 194 5.90 -15.47 -1.56
CA LEU A 194 7.13 -15.04 -2.22
C LEU A 194 7.92 -14.01 -1.39
N GLY A 195 7.25 -13.29 -0.48
CA GLY A 195 7.88 -12.30 0.38
C GLY A 195 8.74 -11.28 -0.40
N GLY A 196 9.99 -11.14 0.02
CA GLY A 196 10.97 -10.26 -0.64
C GLY A 196 11.33 -10.68 -2.08
N ASP A 197 11.11 -11.93 -2.46
CA ASP A 197 11.44 -12.46 -3.79
C ASP A 197 10.38 -12.11 -4.85
N ALA A 198 9.22 -11.59 -4.44
CA ALA A 198 8.18 -11.14 -5.36
C ALA A 198 8.70 -10.01 -6.27
N ASP A 199 8.45 -10.10 -7.57
CA ASP A 199 8.76 -9.02 -8.52
C ASP A 199 7.78 -7.84 -8.40
N SER A 200 8.06 -6.75 -9.13
CA SER A 200 7.23 -5.54 -9.07
C SER A 200 5.78 -5.74 -9.51
N LYS A 201 5.51 -6.65 -10.46
CA LYS A 201 4.15 -6.95 -10.92
C LYS A 201 3.41 -7.78 -9.89
N GLN A 202 4.08 -8.77 -9.32
CA GLN A 202 3.56 -9.64 -8.26
C GLN A 202 3.24 -8.85 -6.99
N ARG A 203 4.12 -7.93 -6.56
CA ARG A 203 3.85 -7.03 -5.43
C ARG A 203 2.66 -6.11 -5.71
N ALA A 204 2.56 -5.58 -6.92
CA ALA A 204 1.44 -4.71 -7.29
C ALA A 204 0.10 -5.48 -7.33
N GLU A 205 0.09 -6.72 -7.82
CA GLU A 205 -1.09 -7.61 -7.76
C GLU A 205 -1.47 -7.94 -6.32
N LEU A 206 -0.50 -8.31 -5.48
CA LEU A 206 -0.74 -8.58 -4.06
C LEU A 206 -1.35 -7.38 -3.33
N GLN A 207 -0.86 -6.16 -3.60
CA GLN A 207 -1.43 -4.94 -3.02
C GLN A 207 -2.88 -4.67 -3.46
N ARG A 208 -3.25 -5.06 -4.69
CA ARG A 208 -4.62 -4.93 -5.18
C ARG A 208 -5.53 -5.98 -4.56
N LEU A 209 -5.09 -7.24 -4.53
CA LEU A 209 -5.80 -8.32 -3.82
C LEU A 209 -6.02 -7.96 -2.35
N TRP A 210 -5.01 -7.44 -1.65
CA TRP A 210 -5.16 -6.96 -0.28
C TRP A 210 -6.24 -5.86 -0.13
N LYS A 211 -6.42 -5.00 -1.14
CA LYS A 211 -7.47 -3.97 -1.13
C LYS A 211 -8.85 -4.54 -1.45
N SER A 212 -8.90 -5.63 -2.23
CA SER A 212 -10.11 -6.32 -2.67
C SER A 212 -10.70 -7.20 -1.55
N LEU A 213 -9.83 -7.96 -0.87
CA LEU A 213 -10.22 -8.90 0.17
C LEU A 213 -11.03 -8.26 1.30
N SER A 214 -12.05 -8.99 1.75
CA SER A 214 -12.84 -8.64 2.93
C SER A 214 -11.96 -8.51 4.19
N PRO A 215 -12.41 -7.77 5.22
CA PRO A 215 -11.67 -7.64 6.47
C PRO A 215 -11.28 -8.97 7.14
N ASP A 216 -12.14 -9.99 7.12
CA ASP A 216 -11.84 -11.30 7.69
C ASP A 216 -10.90 -12.14 6.81
N ALA A 217 -11.05 -12.11 5.48
CA ALA A 217 -10.09 -12.75 4.57
C ALA A 217 -8.69 -12.10 4.67
N ARG A 218 -8.63 -10.77 4.83
CA ARG A 218 -7.37 -10.08 5.14
C ARG A 218 -6.78 -10.51 6.47
N ALA A 219 -7.60 -10.75 7.50
CA ALA A 219 -7.10 -11.20 8.79
C ALA A 219 -6.48 -12.60 8.70
N GLU A 220 -7.08 -13.49 7.91
CA GLU A 220 -6.51 -14.80 7.61
C GLU A 220 -5.16 -14.66 6.89
N LEU A 221 -5.11 -13.87 5.81
CA LEU A 221 -3.88 -13.59 5.08
C LEU A 221 -2.80 -12.94 5.97
N TRP A 222 -3.18 -11.96 6.77
CA TRP A 222 -2.27 -11.27 7.69
C TRP A 222 -1.70 -12.23 8.73
N LYS A 223 -2.56 -13.03 9.37
CA LYS A 223 -2.16 -13.99 10.39
C LYS A 223 -1.13 -15.00 9.85
N ASP A 224 -1.34 -15.50 8.64
CA ASP A 224 -0.54 -16.59 8.09
C ASP A 224 0.71 -16.10 7.35
N GLN A 225 0.71 -14.86 6.84
CA GLN A 225 1.75 -14.34 5.95
C GLN A 225 2.33 -12.99 6.39
N LYS A 226 2.09 -12.51 7.63
CA LYS A 226 2.53 -11.18 8.11
C LYS A 226 3.94 -10.80 7.66
N ASP A 227 4.94 -11.58 8.02
CA ASP A 227 6.34 -11.25 7.74
C ASP A 227 6.64 -11.21 6.24
N ASN A 228 6.04 -12.11 5.46
CA ASN A 228 6.20 -12.12 4.01
C ASN A 228 5.46 -10.95 3.34
N LEU A 229 4.27 -10.57 3.82
CA LEU A 229 3.55 -9.39 3.36
C LEU A 229 4.37 -8.12 3.62
N LEU A 230 4.99 -8.01 4.79
CA LEU A 230 5.88 -6.91 5.14
C LEU A 230 7.12 -6.90 4.23
N ALA A 231 7.76 -8.05 4.01
CA ALA A 231 8.90 -8.19 3.10
C ALA A 231 8.55 -7.88 1.63
N ALA A 232 7.32 -8.16 1.21
CA ALA A 232 6.79 -7.80 -0.11
C ALA A 232 6.42 -6.30 -0.23
N GLY A 233 6.59 -5.52 0.84
CA GLY A 233 6.30 -4.09 0.86
C GLY A 233 4.80 -3.76 0.89
N LEU A 234 3.98 -4.58 1.56
CA LEU A 234 2.53 -4.35 1.66
C LEU A 234 2.20 -2.95 2.21
N LEU A 235 3.00 -2.47 3.16
CA LEU A 235 2.83 -1.16 3.79
C LEU A 235 3.43 0.00 2.99
N THR A 236 3.79 -0.21 1.71
CA THR A 236 4.24 0.89 0.86
C THR A 236 3.15 1.97 0.77
N PRO A 237 3.48 3.25 1.02
CA PRO A 237 2.50 4.33 1.03
C PRO A 237 1.82 4.53 -0.33
N THR A 238 0.53 4.88 -0.28
CA THR A 238 -0.28 5.20 -1.48
C THR A 238 -0.52 6.70 -1.66
N VAL A 239 -0.17 7.50 -0.65
CA VAL A 239 -0.13 8.96 -0.73
C VAL A 239 0.78 9.48 -1.84
N LYS A 240 0.51 10.71 -2.30
CA LYS A 240 1.35 11.42 -3.26
C LYS A 240 2.74 11.69 -2.69
N ARG A 241 3.78 11.14 -3.31
CA ARG A 241 5.18 11.39 -2.94
C ARG A 241 5.82 12.37 -3.91
N ILE A 242 5.42 13.63 -3.80
CA ILE A 242 5.85 14.71 -4.69
C ILE A 242 6.60 15.76 -3.86
N ALA A 243 7.81 16.13 -4.28
CA ALA A 243 8.62 17.16 -3.64
C ALA A 243 7.88 18.51 -3.64
N PRO A 244 7.88 19.29 -2.54
CA PRO A 244 7.03 20.49 -2.37
C PRO A 244 7.30 21.63 -3.38
N ASP A 245 8.49 21.65 -3.98
CA ASP A 245 8.95 22.63 -4.96
C ASP A 245 9.42 21.96 -6.28
N ALA A 246 9.88 22.77 -7.24
CA ALA A 246 10.23 22.34 -8.59
C ALA A 246 11.72 21.94 -8.78
N GLY A 247 12.57 22.17 -7.79
CA GLY A 247 14.04 22.09 -7.87
C GLY A 247 14.65 23.26 -8.65
N THR A 248 15.98 23.22 -8.87
CA THR A 248 16.69 24.29 -9.63
C THR A 248 16.48 24.18 -11.16
N GLY A 249 15.77 23.17 -11.65
CA GLY A 249 15.42 23.03 -13.07
C GLY A 249 16.05 21.82 -13.74
N ARG A 250 16.36 21.91 -15.04
CA ARG A 250 16.87 20.76 -15.81
C ARG A 250 18.37 20.57 -15.58
N HIS A 251 18.73 19.36 -15.16
CA HIS A 251 20.12 18.89 -15.06
C HIS A 251 20.89 19.04 -16.38
N GLY A 252 22.12 19.55 -16.31
CA GLY A 252 23.03 19.67 -17.46
C GLY A 252 22.46 20.50 -18.62
N SER A 253 21.61 21.48 -18.31
CA SER A 253 21.04 22.41 -19.28
C SER A 253 22.05 23.47 -19.76
N ALA A 254 23.13 23.69 -19.01
CA ALA A 254 24.24 24.56 -19.37
C ALA A 254 25.60 23.87 -19.14
N SER A 255 26.69 24.52 -19.53
CA SER A 255 28.06 24.02 -19.37
C SER A 255 28.74 24.68 -18.17
N PRO A 256 29.58 23.94 -17.43
CA PRO A 256 30.20 24.47 -16.22
C PRO A 256 31.32 25.45 -16.53
N GLY A 257 31.35 26.57 -15.80
CA GLY A 257 32.43 27.54 -15.78
C GLY A 257 33.44 27.29 -14.66
N PHE A 258 34.48 28.13 -14.59
CA PHE A 258 35.48 28.06 -13.52
C PHE A 258 34.88 28.26 -12.12
N GLY A 259 33.92 29.17 -11.98
CA GLY A 259 33.23 29.43 -10.72
C GLY A 259 32.50 28.18 -10.19
N ASP A 260 31.82 27.44 -11.07
CA ASP A 260 31.08 26.24 -10.68
C ASP A 260 32.03 25.13 -10.19
N HIS A 261 33.18 24.94 -10.85
CA HIS A 261 34.20 24.00 -10.37
C HIS A 261 34.75 24.42 -9.01
N MET A 262 34.95 25.72 -8.75
CA MET A 262 35.36 26.19 -7.44
C MET A 262 34.27 25.94 -6.38
N THR A 263 32.99 26.10 -6.72
CA THR A 263 31.86 25.76 -5.84
C THR A 263 31.82 24.26 -5.55
N TYR A 264 32.02 23.41 -6.56
CA TYR A 264 32.12 21.96 -6.40
C TYR A 264 33.24 21.59 -5.41
N GLU A 265 34.45 22.13 -5.59
CA GLU A 265 35.59 21.86 -4.69
C GLU A 265 35.30 22.32 -3.25
N LYS A 266 34.62 23.45 -3.06
CA LYS A 266 34.19 23.89 -1.71
C LYS A 266 33.19 22.91 -1.09
N ALA A 267 32.24 22.42 -1.86
CA ALA A 267 31.25 21.44 -1.40
C ALA A 267 31.92 20.09 -1.06
N ASP A 268 32.90 19.65 -1.84
CA ASP A 268 33.67 18.43 -1.56
C ASP A 268 34.52 18.58 -0.27
N MET A 269 35.11 19.75 -0.03
CA MET A 269 35.77 20.04 1.24
C MET A 269 34.81 20.02 2.43
N LEU A 270 33.56 20.47 2.25
CA LEU A 270 32.52 20.37 3.29
C LEU A 270 32.20 18.91 3.62
N VAL A 271 32.13 18.02 2.61
CA VAL A 271 31.95 16.57 2.83
C VAL A 271 33.07 16.02 3.71
N ALA A 272 34.33 16.35 3.41
CA ALA A 272 35.47 15.88 4.20
C ALA A 272 35.49 16.42 5.64
N GLY A 273 34.97 17.64 5.84
CA GLY A 273 34.89 18.27 7.16
C GLY A 273 33.69 17.82 8.00
N ALA A 274 32.59 17.40 7.39
CA ALA A 274 31.34 17.14 8.10
C ALA A 274 31.44 16.02 9.15
N ASP A 275 32.26 15.00 8.92
CA ASP A 275 32.54 13.95 9.93
C ASP A 275 33.14 14.53 11.21
N THR A 276 34.04 15.53 11.09
CA THR A 276 34.65 16.20 12.25
C THR A 276 33.67 17.12 12.99
N LEU A 277 32.58 17.50 12.33
CA LEU A 277 31.51 18.31 12.88
C LEU A 277 30.32 17.46 13.39
N GLY A 278 30.42 16.12 13.32
CA GLY A 278 29.32 15.24 13.75
C GLY A 278 28.14 15.19 12.78
N MET A 279 28.36 15.51 11.50
CA MET A 279 27.31 15.56 10.47
C MET A 279 27.47 14.50 9.36
N PRO A 280 27.52 13.19 9.69
CA PRO A 280 27.79 12.13 8.71
C PRO A 280 26.65 11.96 7.68
N ASP A 281 25.39 12.23 8.03
CA ASP A 281 24.27 12.12 7.10
C ASP A 281 24.28 13.28 6.10
N ALA A 282 24.64 14.49 6.55
CA ALA A 282 24.83 15.63 5.66
C ALA A 282 25.97 15.39 4.66
N ALA A 283 27.12 14.87 5.14
CA ALA A 283 28.23 14.46 4.27
C ALA A 283 27.80 13.39 3.24
N ARG A 284 27.06 12.36 3.67
CA ARG A 284 26.56 11.31 2.77
C ARG A 284 25.71 11.90 1.64
N ASN A 285 24.76 12.77 1.99
CA ASN A 285 23.87 13.42 1.01
C ASN A 285 24.64 14.32 0.05
N MET A 286 25.47 15.23 0.57
CA MET A 286 26.27 16.13 -0.24
C MET A 286 27.20 15.36 -1.19
N LYS A 287 27.85 14.29 -0.70
CA LYS A 287 28.68 13.43 -1.54
C LYS A 287 27.87 12.78 -2.66
N HIS A 288 26.67 12.29 -2.36
CA HIS A 288 25.80 11.68 -3.37
C HIS A 288 25.37 12.69 -4.44
N TYR A 289 25.03 13.91 -4.03
CA TYR A 289 24.73 15.03 -4.92
C TYR A 289 25.91 15.31 -5.87
N LEU A 290 27.12 15.45 -5.34
CA LEU A 290 28.34 15.72 -6.10
C LEU A 290 28.76 14.55 -7.01
N ASN A 291 28.42 13.31 -6.64
CA ASN A 291 28.63 12.13 -7.51
C ASN A 291 27.77 12.17 -8.79
N ASN A 292 26.81 13.09 -8.89
CA ASN A 292 26.11 13.43 -10.13
C ASN A 292 25.34 12.24 -10.75
N SER A 293 24.84 11.33 -9.91
CA SER A 293 24.13 10.12 -10.38
C SER A 293 22.62 10.32 -10.56
N GLY A 294 22.03 11.22 -9.76
CA GLY A 294 20.58 11.41 -9.68
C GLY A 294 19.81 10.20 -9.14
N SER A 295 20.49 9.13 -8.71
CA SER A 295 19.79 7.93 -8.25
C SER A 295 19.11 8.19 -6.90
N PRO A 296 17.90 7.65 -6.65
CA PRO A 296 17.25 7.83 -5.36
C PRO A 296 18.11 7.32 -4.20
N MET A 297 17.99 7.95 -3.04
CA MET A 297 18.68 7.55 -1.81
C MET A 297 17.70 7.16 -0.70
N ASP A 298 18.05 6.13 0.06
CA ASP A 298 17.24 5.66 1.17
C ASP A 298 17.37 6.56 2.41
N LEU A 299 16.23 6.90 3.01
CA LEU A 299 16.17 7.63 4.29
C LEU A 299 16.10 6.64 5.46
N PRO A 300 17.01 6.72 6.44
CA PRO A 300 16.98 5.86 7.62
C PRO A 300 15.96 6.40 8.64
N VAL A 301 14.67 6.15 8.40
CA VAL A 301 13.56 6.78 9.15
C VAL A 301 13.60 6.48 10.65
N ASP A 302 13.98 5.27 11.08
CA ASP A 302 14.18 4.97 12.50
C ASP A 302 15.24 5.90 13.13
N LYS A 303 16.39 6.08 12.45
CA LYS A 303 17.45 6.97 12.91
C LYS A 303 16.97 8.42 12.95
N MET A 304 16.24 8.88 11.94
CA MET A 304 15.68 10.24 11.93
C MET A 304 14.76 10.48 13.13
N MET A 305 13.89 9.52 13.47
CA MET A 305 13.00 9.62 14.65
C MET A 305 13.76 9.43 15.97
N TYR A 306 14.86 8.68 15.98
CA TYR A 306 15.70 8.51 17.17
C TYR A 306 16.46 9.80 17.49
N ASP A 307 17.09 10.40 16.47
CA ASP A 307 17.91 11.60 16.61
C ASP A 307 17.06 12.85 16.86
N ASP A 308 15.87 12.97 16.24
CA ASP A 308 14.97 14.11 16.35
C ASP A 308 13.66 13.78 17.11
N PRO A 309 13.58 14.12 18.42
CA PRO A 309 12.37 13.94 19.22
C PRO A 309 11.15 14.72 18.72
N GLN A 310 11.34 15.84 18.01
CA GLN A 310 10.23 16.62 17.46
C GLN A 310 9.59 15.85 16.29
N PHE A 311 10.41 15.25 15.42
CA PHE A 311 9.92 14.41 14.34
C PHE A 311 9.15 13.19 14.88
N ARG A 312 9.71 12.55 15.91
CA ARG A 312 9.03 11.45 16.60
C ARG A 312 7.69 11.89 17.20
N THR A 313 7.66 13.04 17.88
CA THR A 313 6.43 13.58 18.50
C THR A 313 5.34 13.84 17.47
N LEU A 314 5.69 14.37 16.29
CA LEU A 314 4.74 14.55 15.18
C LEU A 314 4.10 13.21 14.77
N VAL A 315 4.89 12.14 14.65
CA VAL A 315 4.38 10.80 14.32
C VAL A 315 3.46 10.28 15.42
N GLU A 316 3.85 10.41 16.69
CA GLU A 316 3.05 9.97 17.83
C GLU A 316 1.70 10.70 17.89
N GLN A 317 1.69 12.01 17.63
CA GLN A 317 0.46 12.81 17.53
C GLN A 317 -0.43 12.37 16.36
N ASN A 318 0.15 12.14 15.17
CA ASN A 318 -0.60 11.66 14.02
C ASN A 318 -1.28 10.31 14.29
N ILE A 319 -0.62 9.38 14.98
CA ILE A 319 -1.22 8.11 15.40
C ILE A 319 -2.33 8.36 16.43
N ALA A 320 -2.09 9.21 17.43
CA ALA A 320 -3.07 9.52 18.47
C ALA A 320 -4.36 10.13 17.90
N ASP A 321 -4.24 11.05 16.94
CA ASP A 321 -5.38 11.73 16.29
C ASP A 321 -6.24 10.77 15.46
N HIS A 322 -5.65 9.71 14.91
CA HIS A 322 -6.35 8.73 14.09
C HIS A 322 -6.83 7.51 14.87
N ARG A 323 -6.24 7.23 16.04
CA ARG A 323 -6.46 6.02 16.85
C ARG A 323 -7.95 5.71 17.02
N GLN A 324 -8.74 6.68 17.47
CA GLN A 324 -10.16 6.46 17.76
C GLN A 324 -10.93 6.05 16.50
N ARG A 325 -10.69 6.75 15.38
CA ARG A 325 -11.35 6.46 14.10
C ARG A 325 -11.00 5.05 13.62
N TRP A 326 -9.72 4.69 13.64
CA TRP A 326 -9.29 3.36 13.20
C TRP A 326 -9.81 2.24 14.11
N ARG A 327 -9.79 2.45 15.43
CA ARG A 327 -10.36 1.50 16.40
C ARG A 327 -11.85 1.28 16.16
N THR A 328 -12.63 2.36 16.07
CA THR A 328 -14.08 2.28 15.82
C THR A 328 -14.38 1.55 14.51
N GLN A 329 -13.70 1.93 13.42
CA GLN A 329 -13.88 1.27 12.12
C GLN A 329 -13.57 -0.24 12.19
N ALA A 330 -12.48 -0.62 12.87
CA ALA A 330 -12.08 -2.02 12.96
C ALA A 330 -13.06 -2.84 13.82
N LEU A 331 -13.57 -2.27 14.92
CA LEU A 331 -14.58 -2.92 15.76
C LEU A 331 -15.94 -3.06 15.05
N GLU A 332 -16.36 -2.08 14.24
CA GLU A 332 -17.57 -2.19 13.42
C GLU A 332 -17.46 -3.34 12.41
N GLU A 333 -16.32 -3.50 11.74
CA GLU A 333 -16.10 -4.63 10.82
C GLU A 333 -16.01 -5.97 11.56
N PHE A 334 -15.42 -5.98 12.76
CA PHE A 334 -15.40 -7.15 13.64
C PHE A 334 -16.84 -7.59 14.00
N GLU A 335 -17.71 -6.67 14.38
CA GLU A 335 -19.12 -6.97 14.66
C GLU A 335 -19.86 -7.49 13.42
N LYS A 336 -19.68 -6.84 12.25
CA LYS A 336 -20.28 -7.29 10.98
C LYS A 336 -19.84 -8.69 10.57
N SER A 337 -18.60 -9.07 10.89
CA SER A 337 -18.06 -10.41 10.62
C SER A 337 -18.64 -11.51 11.52
N GLY A 338 -19.49 -11.16 12.50
CA GLY A 338 -19.99 -12.08 13.52
C GLY A 338 -18.95 -12.38 14.61
N GLY A 339 -17.98 -11.49 14.81
CA GLY A 339 -16.92 -11.64 15.80
C GLY A 339 -15.74 -12.51 15.34
N LYS A 340 -15.48 -12.61 14.03
CA LYS A 340 -14.24 -13.19 13.48
C LYS A 340 -13.13 -12.15 13.52
N SER A 341 -11.87 -12.58 13.53
CA SER A 341 -10.75 -11.65 13.37
C SER A 341 -10.89 -10.83 12.09
N VAL A 342 -10.56 -9.54 12.15
CA VAL A 342 -10.56 -8.65 10.99
C VAL A 342 -9.28 -7.82 10.93
N SER A 343 -8.79 -7.53 9.72
CA SER A 343 -7.65 -6.66 9.48
C SER A 343 -8.04 -5.53 8.53
N ILE A 344 -7.73 -4.30 8.91
CA ILE A 344 -8.08 -3.06 8.20
C ILE A 344 -6.80 -2.30 7.86
N PRO A 345 -6.47 -2.08 6.57
CA PRO A 345 -5.38 -1.19 6.20
C PRO A 345 -5.70 0.25 6.59
N VAL A 346 -4.70 0.94 7.13
CA VAL A 346 -4.82 2.33 7.54
C VAL A 346 -3.64 3.13 7.00
N GLU A 347 -3.92 4.38 6.63
CA GLU A 347 -2.91 5.33 6.15
C GLU A 347 -3.31 6.74 6.61
N THR A 348 -2.34 7.52 7.07
CA THR A 348 -2.53 8.95 7.36
C THR A 348 -2.29 9.80 6.12
N GLY A 349 -2.68 11.08 6.18
CA GLY A 349 -2.24 12.06 5.19
C GLY A 349 -0.73 12.32 5.26
N ASN A 350 -0.27 13.21 4.38
CA ASN A 350 1.11 13.69 4.36
C ASN A 350 1.28 14.86 5.33
N TYR A 351 2.24 14.74 6.24
CA TYR A 351 2.62 15.77 7.19
C TYR A 351 4.02 16.26 6.88
N GLU A 352 4.27 17.55 7.10
CA GLU A 352 5.58 18.15 6.91
C GLU A 352 6.31 18.22 8.25
N HIS A 353 7.59 17.93 8.23
CA HIS A 353 8.49 18.13 9.35
C HIS A 353 9.75 18.84 8.87
N SER A 354 10.14 19.92 9.56
CA SER A 354 11.38 20.64 9.27
C SER A 354 12.35 20.43 10.42
N PHE A 355 13.59 20.05 10.10
CA PHE A 355 14.63 19.86 11.10
C PHE A 355 15.15 21.23 11.57
N ASP A 356 15.31 21.43 12.89
CA ASP A 356 15.84 22.69 13.42
C ASP A 356 17.36 22.75 13.18
N PRO A 357 17.90 23.75 12.47
CA PRO A 357 19.34 23.86 12.22
C PRO A 357 20.20 24.03 13.50
N ASN A 358 19.61 24.42 14.63
CA ASN A 358 20.34 24.60 15.89
C ASN A 358 20.35 23.33 16.76
N GLU A 359 19.40 22.43 16.56
CA GLU A 359 19.27 21.19 17.35
C GLU A 359 19.62 19.94 16.52
N GLN A 360 19.41 20.00 15.21
CA GLN A 360 19.48 18.90 14.26
C GLN A 360 20.25 19.31 12.99
N ASP A 361 21.41 19.94 13.14
CA ASP A 361 22.24 20.42 12.04
C ASP A 361 22.54 19.34 10.98
N ASN A 362 22.87 18.12 11.42
CA ASN A 362 23.09 16.97 10.56
C ASN A 362 21.87 16.66 9.68
N TRP A 363 20.66 16.60 10.25
CA TRP A 363 19.44 16.32 9.49
C TRP A 363 18.94 17.52 8.68
N TYR A 364 19.17 18.74 9.17
CA TYR A 364 18.89 19.97 8.46
C TYR A 364 19.69 20.07 7.16
N TYR A 365 21.00 19.78 7.18
CA TYR A 365 21.81 19.80 5.96
C TYR A 365 21.67 18.53 5.10
N ALA A 366 21.24 17.41 5.69
CA ALA A 366 20.99 16.17 4.97
C ALA A 366 19.65 16.18 4.20
N VAL A 367 18.61 16.74 4.81
CA VAL A 367 17.22 16.64 4.33
C VAL A 367 16.52 18.00 4.40
N GLY A 368 16.72 18.78 5.47
CA GLY A 368 16.10 20.10 5.64
C GLY A 368 14.66 20.00 6.12
N SER A 369 13.77 19.50 5.27
CA SER A 369 12.42 19.11 5.66
C SER A 369 11.99 17.82 4.96
N THR A 370 11.09 17.07 5.58
CA THR A 370 10.58 15.82 5.02
C THR A 370 9.07 15.86 5.02
N ARG A 371 8.48 15.22 4.02
CA ARG A 371 7.10 14.76 4.12
C ARG A 371 7.10 13.39 4.79
N SER A 372 6.10 13.13 5.61
CA SER A 372 5.96 11.88 6.34
C SER A 372 4.51 11.43 6.42
N ASN A 373 4.30 10.11 6.42
CA ASN A 373 3.01 9.50 6.67
C ASN A 373 3.16 8.16 7.38
N VAL A 374 2.10 7.73 8.06
CA VAL A 374 2.02 6.41 8.71
C VAL A 374 1.14 5.49 7.86
N THR A 375 1.62 4.28 7.62
CA THR A 375 0.89 3.17 7.00
C THR A 375 0.86 1.99 7.95
N GLY A 376 -0.26 1.30 8.05
CA GLY A 376 -0.36 0.14 8.92
C GLY A 376 -1.57 -0.75 8.68
N VAL A 377 -1.71 -1.75 9.54
CA VAL A 377 -2.85 -2.66 9.60
C VAL A 377 -3.37 -2.68 11.03
N VAL A 378 -4.63 -2.29 11.20
CA VAL A 378 -5.34 -2.50 12.46
C VAL A 378 -5.99 -3.87 12.44
N THR A 379 -5.64 -4.71 13.40
CA THR A 379 -6.17 -6.07 13.54
C THR A 379 -6.99 -6.17 14.81
N VAL A 380 -8.22 -6.67 14.68
CA VAL A 380 -9.08 -7.05 15.82
C VAL A 380 -9.04 -8.56 15.94
N THR A 381 -8.69 -9.06 17.13
CA THR A 381 -8.67 -10.51 17.42
C THR A 381 -9.69 -10.83 18.50
N PRO A 382 -10.52 -11.89 18.33
CA PRO A 382 -11.47 -12.31 19.36
C PRO A 382 -10.76 -12.61 20.69
N GLY A 383 -11.34 -12.13 21.78
CA GLY A 383 -10.88 -12.49 23.12
C GLY A 383 -11.24 -13.94 23.47
N ALA A 384 -10.37 -14.63 24.21
CA ALA A 384 -10.70 -15.95 24.76
C ALA A 384 -11.77 -15.83 25.86
N ASP A 385 -12.67 -16.81 25.93
CA ASP A 385 -13.61 -17.03 27.05
C ASP A 385 -14.43 -15.79 27.46
N GLY A 386 -14.99 -15.06 26.49
CA GLY A 386 -15.86 -13.91 26.74
C GLY A 386 -15.12 -12.62 27.15
N LYS A 387 -13.78 -12.59 27.05
CA LYS A 387 -13.00 -11.36 27.16
C LYS A 387 -13.26 -10.43 25.96
N PRO A 388 -13.14 -9.10 26.14
CA PRO A 388 -13.18 -8.16 25.03
C PRO A 388 -12.14 -8.50 23.96
N PRO A 389 -12.40 -8.18 22.68
CA PRO A 389 -11.42 -8.36 21.62
C PRO A 389 -10.21 -7.45 21.83
N THR A 390 -9.03 -7.91 21.39
CA THR A 390 -7.84 -7.06 21.32
C THR A 390 -7.85 -6.30 20.00
N VAL A 391 -7.36 -5.07 20.01
CA VAL A 391 -7.22 -4.24 18.80
C VAL A 391 -5.81 -3.70 18.78
N ALA A 392 -5.04 -4.08 17.77
CA ALA A 392 -3.65 -3.69 17.65
C ALA A 392 -3.35 -3.10 16.27
N LEU A 393 -2.38 -2.20 16.22
CA LEU A 393 -1.86 -1.56 15.03
C LEU A 393 -0.43 -2.06 14.79
N ASP A 394 -0.21 -2.69 13.64
CA ASP A 394 1.14 -2.88 13.09
C ASP A 394 1.38 -1.76 12.07
N TYR A 395 2.38 -0.90 12.28
CA TYR A 395 2.60 0.27 11.45
C TYR A 395 4.07 0.52 11.12
N GLN A 396 4.32 1.25 10.04
CA GLN A 396 5.60 1.87 9.73
C GLN A 396 5.41 3.35 9.44
N VAL A 397 6.48 4.12 9.64
CA VAL A 397 6.57 5.53 9.30
C VAL A 397 7.32 5.64 7.98
N ASN A 398 6.78 6.39 7.04
CA ASN A 398 7.42 6.62 5.75
C ASN A 398 7.85 8.08 5.67
N ALA A 399 9.04 8.32 5.14
CA ALA A 399 9.55 9.66 4.88
C ALA A 399 9.95 9.77 3.41
N TRP A 400 9.75 10.95 2.82
CA TRP A 400 10.29 11.26 1.51
C TRP A 400 10.51 12.76 1.35
N ASP A 401 11.48 13.08 0.52
CA ASP A 401 11.78 14.43 0.08
C ASP A 401 12.59 14.39 -1.24
N ARG A 402 12.95 15.55 -1.78
CA ARG A 402 13.93 15.66 -2.87
C ARG A 402 15.09 16.54 -2.42
N TYR A 403 16.29 16.01 -2.56
CA TYR A 403 17.51 16.77 -2.31
C TYR A 403 17.72 17.77 -3.45
N ASN A 404 17.36 19.03 -3.21
CA ASN A 404 17.40 20.13 -4.18
C ASN A 404 17.97 21.42 -3.57
N TRP A 405 18.45 22.30 -4.45
CA TRP A 405 19.08 23.57 -4.09
C TRP A 405 18.39 24.74 -4.81
N ASP A 406 17.09 24.90 -4.58
CA ASP A 406 16.32 26.08 -4.96
C ASP A 406 16.69 27.32 -4.12
N GLU A 407 16.05 28.45 -4.40
CA GLU A 407 16.40 29.77 -3.84
C GLU A 407 16.28 29.80 -2.30
N GLY A 408 17.23 30.48 -1.65
CA GLY A 408 17.28 30.63 -0.20
C GLY A 408 18.08 29.55 0.54
N LYS A 409 18.79 28.67 -0.17
CA LYS A 409 19.56 27.54 0.39
C LYS A 409 21.07 27.76 0.35
N GLY A 410 21.55 28.99 0.54
CA GLY A 410 22.99 29.25 0.71
C GLY A 410 23.59 28.52 1.92
N VAL A 411 24.85 28.09 1.83
CA VAL A 411 25.54 27.36 2.92
C VAL A 411 26.52 28.27 3.64
N ASN A 412 26.35 28.39 4.96
CA ASN A 412 27.23 29.15 5.84
C ASN A 412 27.66 28.28 7.03
N ILE A 413 28.77 27.55 6.88
CA ILE A 413 29.29 26.64 7.92
C ILE A 413 30.73 27.05 8.25
N GLY A 414 30.93 27.65 9.43
CA GLY A 414 32.24 28.11 9.87
C GLY A 414 32.91 29.03 8.83
N PRO A 415 34.13 28.72 8.35
CA PRO A 415 34.82 29.52 7.33
C PRO A 415 34.30 29.29 5.90
N PHE A 416 33.45 28.28 5.68
CA PHE A 416 32.92 27.96 4.36
C PHE A 416 31.65 28.75 4.08
N GLN A 417 31.70 29.51 2.98
CA GLN A 417 30.56 30.27 2.46
C GLN A 417 30.33 29.88 1.00
N ILE A 418 29.15 29.33 0.74
CA ILE A 418 28.63 29.07 -0.60
C ILE A 418 27.37 29.94 -0.74
N PRO A 419 27.44 31.01 -1.55
CA PRO A 419 26.30 31.88 -1.79
C PRO A 419 25.08 31.11 -2.30
N ASP A 420 23.91 31.69 -2.06
CA ASP A 420 22.65 31.14 -2.56
C ASP A 420 22.67 30.97 -4.08
N GLY A 421 22.01 29.90 -4.57
CA GLY A 421 21.95 29.52 -5.98
C GLY A 421 23.22 28.89 -6.57
N GLU A 422 24.39 29.00 -5.92
CA GLU A 422 25.64 28.41 -6.44
C GLU A 422 25.60 26.87 -6.42
N MET A 423 25.00 26.26 -5.40
CA MET A 423 24.78 24.81 -5.36
C MET A 423 23.85 24.38 -6.49
N GLY A 424 22.73 25.07 -6.69
CA GLY A 424 21.80 24.79 -7.79
C GLY A 424 22.44 24.90 -9.17
N LYS A 425 23.44 25.77 -9.38
CA LYS A 425 24.21 25.81 -10.64
C LYS A 425 25.02 24.54 -10.89
N LEU A 426 25.50 23.85 -9.86
CA LEU A 426 26.15 22.56 -10.06
C LEU A 426 25.19 21.56 -10.71
N HIS A 427 23.90 21.62 -10.35
CA HIS A 427 22.85 20.83 -11.01
C HIS A 427 22.63 21.22 -12.47
N THR A 428 22.32 22.49 -12.71
CA THR A 428 21.98 22.95 -14.07
C THR A 428 23.17 22.91 -15.02
N ASN A 429 24.41 22.98 -14.51
CA ASN A 429 25.64 22.91 -15.30
C ASN A 429 26.23 21.48 -15.37
N GLY A 430 25.55 20.49 -14.80
CA GLY A 430 25.88 19.06 -14.94
C GLY A 430 27.09 18.57 -14.14
N LEU A 431 27.50 19.30 -13.09
CA LEU A 431 28.56 18.88 -12.17
C LEU A 431 28.04 18.07 -10.98
N ALA A 432 26.78 18.25 -10.60
CA ALA A 432 26.11 17.54 -9.52
C ALA A 432 24.65 17.28 -9.92
N GLN A 433 23.91 16.41 -9.22
CA GLN A 433 22.54 16.09 -9.61
C GLN A 433 21.61 15.96 -8.41
N GLU A 434 20.49 16.71 -8.43
CA GLU A 434 19.37 16.55 -7.48
C GLU A 434 18.77 15.15 -7.59
N TYR A 435 18.25 14.63 -6.48
CA TYR A 435 17.75 13.25 -6.41
C TYR A 435 16.63 13.11 -5.40
N ASP A 436 15.82 12.07 -5.57
CA ASP A 436 14.75 11.74 -4.63
C ASP A 436 15.30 11.00 -3.41
N MET A 437 14.73 11.30 -2.25
CA MET A 437 15.02 10.62 -1.00
C MET A 437 13.74 9.99 -0.47
N ARG A 438 13.80 8.73 -0.03
CA ARG A 438 12.64 8.08 0.59
C ARG A 438 13.05 6.92 1.47
N GLY A 439 12.24 6.60 2.46
CA GLY A 439 12.47 5.43 3.28
C GLY A 439 11.27 5.11 4.15
N SER A 440 11.36 3.97 4.82
CA SER A 440 10.37 3.50 5.78
C SER A 440 11.08 3.02 7.03
N SER A 441 10.47 3.23 8.20
CA SER A 441 10.94 2.67 9.45
C SER A 441 10.70 1.16 9.49
N SER A 442 11.36 0.51 10.45
CA SER A 442 10.93 -0.75 11.01
C SER A 442 9.43 -0.74 11.35
N VAL A 443 8.80 -1.91 11.27
CA VAL A 443 7.40 -2.07 11.64
C VAL A 443 7.28 -2.18 13.15
N LYS A 444 6.40 -1.36 13.75
CA LYS A 444 6.11 -1.34 15.17
C LYS A 444 4.72 -1.90 15.44
N HIS A 445 4.60 -2.59 16.58
CA HIS A 445 3.34 -3.10 17.09
C HIS A 445 2.84 -2.23 18.25
N TYR A 446 1.58 -1.77 18.16
CA TYR A 446 0.98 -0.88 19.14
C TYR A 446 -0.46 -1.29 19.47
N GLU A 447 -0.71 -1.62 20.74
CA GLU A 447 -2.05 -1.95 21.24
C GLU A 447 -2.93 -0.70 21.30
N LEU A 448 -4.06 -0.71 20.60
CA LEU A 448 -5.04 0.37 20.56
C LEU A 448 -6.12 0.15 21.64
N GLY A 449 -5.76 -0.07 22.90
CA GLY A 449 -6.69 -0.36 24.01
C GLY A 449 -7.65 0.78 24.38
N ASP A 450 -8.68 0.47 25.18
CA ASP A 450 -9.70 1.43 25.65
C ASP A 450 -9.20 2.37 26.77
N GLU A 451 -8.24 1.93 27.58
CA GLU A 451 -7.60 2.75 28.62
C GLU A 451 -6.24 3.24 28.14
N VAL A 452 -5.96 4.53 28.41
CA VAL A 452 -4.78 5.33 28.02
C VAL A 452 -3.63 4.47 27.52
N SER A 453 -3.67 4.12 26.23
CA SER A 453 -2.54 3.48 25.59
C SER A 453 -1.40 4.51 25.64
N GLY A 454 -0.27 4.12 26.24
CA GLY A 454 0.93 4.96 26.32
C GLY A 454 1.39 5.41 24.93
N PRO A 455 2.43 6.25 24.82
CA PRO A 455 2.94 6.64 23.52
C PRO A 455 3.28 5.39 22.68
N PRO A 456 3.15 5.47 21.35
CA PRO A 456 3.62 4.41 20.46
C PRO A 456 5.07 3.99 20.78
N PRO A 457 5.49 2.76 20.43
CA PRO A 457 6.84 2.29 20.67
C PRO A 457 7.90 3.25 20.10
N ALA A 458 9.03 3.35 20.80
CA ALA A 458 10.18 4.09 20.30
C ALA A 458 10.68 3.54 18.95
N PRO A 459 11.29 4.40 18.10
CA PRO A 459 12.01 3.92 16.92
C PRO A 459 13.11 2.94 17.32
N ASP A 460 13.52 2.06 16.39
CA ASP A 460 14.68 1.21 16.67
C ASP A 460 15.93 2.07 16.80
N GLU A 461 16.79 1.71 17.76
CA GLU A 461 18.08 2.37 17.88
C GLU A 461 18.88 2.09 16.60
N PRO A 462 19.52 3.11 16.01
CA PRO A 462 20.39 2.90 14.87
C PRO A 462 21.50 1.91 15.29
N GLY A 463 21.58 0.77 14.60
CA GLY A 463 22.77 -0.06 14.72
C GLY A 463 24.01 0.76 14.40
N ARG A 464 25.14 0.52 15.10
CA ARG A 464 26.46 0.91 14.61
C ARG A 464 26.77 0.10 13.36
N ASP A 465 26.16 0.47 12.25
CA ASP A 465 26.51 -0.01 10.92
C ASP A 465 26.82 1.22 10.06
N ASP A 466 27.70 2.07 10.58
CA ASP A 466 28.62 2.77 9.71
C ASP A 466 29.46 1.69 9.04
N GLY A 467 29.39 1.55 7.72
CA GLY A 467 30.13 0.56 6.90
C GLY A 467 31.66 0.70 6.97
N ARG A 468 32.22 0.87 8.16
CA ARG A 468 33.61 0.85 8.54
C ARG A 468 33.97 -0.58 8.90
N THR A 469 34.75 -1.22 8.04
CA THR A 469 35.61 -2.33 8.46
C THR A 469 36.47 -1.83 9.62
N ASP A 470 36.17 -2.31 10.82
CA ASP A 470 36.89 -2.00 12.04
C ASP A 470 38.30 -2.63 11.96
N PRO A 471 39.41 -1.85 11.91
CA PRO A 471 40.76 -2.41 11.81
C PRO A 471 41.25 -3.11 13.10
N GLY A 472 40.37 -3.28 14.08
CA GLY A 472 40.70 -3.77 15.42
C GLY A 472 40.26 -5.20 15.74
N ARG A 473 39.55 -5.90 14.84
CA ARG A 473 39.03 -7.26 15.13
C ARG A 473 39.92 -8.42 14.69
N GLU A 474 41.14 -8.15 14.25
CA GLU A 474 42.19 -9.16 14.09
C GLU A 474 43.37 -8.87 15.01
N SER A 475 43.28 -9.23 16.30
CA SER A 475 44.46 -9.49 17.14
C SER A 475 44.13 -10.06 18.52
N ILE A 476 43.18 -11.00 18.66
CA ILE A 476 43.18 -11.90 19.84
C ILE A 476 42.80 -13.33 19.42
N GLN A 477 43.67 -13.96 18.63
CA GLN A 477 43.89 -15.41 18.72
C GLN A 477 45.39 -15.63 18.83
N GLY A 478 45.87 -15.70 20.08
CA GLY A 478 47.24 -16.14 20.35
C GLY A 478 47.39 -17.63 19.99
N PRO A 479 48.54 -18.05 19.44
CA PRO A 479 48.76 -19.45 19.09
C PRO A 479 48.94 -20.28 20.35
N GLY A 480 48.05 -21.27 20.54
CA GLY A 480 48.22 -22.31 21.54
C GLY A 480 49.44 -23.16 21.21
N VAL A 481 50.52 -22.95 21.97
CA VAL A 481 51.69 -23.83 21.97
C VAL A 481 51.32 -25.13 22.69
N GLY A 482 51.17 -26.20 21.93
CA GLY A 482 51.11 -27.55 22.47
C GLY A 482 52.49 -28.04 22.88
N LEU A 483 52.66 -28.42 24.15
CA LEU A 483 53.76 -29.27 24.61
C LEU A 483 53.26 -30.20 25.72
N ARG A 484 53.21 -31.48 25.35
CA ARG A 484 53.35 -32.74 26.11
C ARG A 484 52.52 -32.99 27.36
#